data_AF-A0A355FD27-F1
#
_entry.id   AF-A0A355FD27-F1
#
_cell.length_a   1.000
_cell.length_b   1.000
_cell.length_c   1.000
_cell.angle_alpha   90.00
_cell.angle_beta   90.00
_cell.angle_gamma   90.00
#
_symmetry.space_group_name_H-M   'P 1'
#
loop_
_entity.id
_entity.type
_entity.pdbx_description
1 polymer ?
#
loop_
_entity_poly.entity_id
_entity_poly.type
_entity_poly.pdbx_seq_one_letter_code
_entity_poly.pdbx_strand_id
1 'polypeptide(L)'
;MKKLVFLPFLAVVCCMSIAAQDKTADIKRLFELMQSEKTIDDMMDNMLAVFQQQAEGKIQGAAAKEKYDEYVEFMKTEVRDLSDKMVNQEMVDIYNRHFTQEEIKDLIRFYETPTGKKLIEKNPEVTKDLMNSMMTKYMPEFQGKLASKLKDLSVEP
;
A
#
# COMPACT_ATOMS: atom_id res chain seq x y z
N MET A 1 60.46 17.33 13.01
CA MET A 1 59.99 16.00 12.57
C MET A 1 58.57 15.77 13.11
N LYS A 2 57.54 16.08 12.33
CA LYS A 2 56.12 15.88 12.70
C LYS A 2 55.57 14.80 11.76
N LYS A 3 55.55 13.55 12.22
CA LYS A 3 55.03 12.43 11.42
C LYS A 3 53.52 12.35 11.57
N LEU A 4 52.87 12.21 10.42
CA LEU A 4 51.43 12.11 10.21
C LEU A 4 50.82 10.98 11.02
N VAL A 5 49.75 11.29 11.75
CA VAL A 5 48.79 10.32 12.29
C VAL A 5 47.38 10.86 12.00
N PHE A 6 46.90 10.64 10.79
CA PHE A 6 45.51 10.89 10.38
C PHE A 6 45.11 9.83 9.35
N LEU A 7 44.96 8.58 9.80
CA LEU A 7 44.37 7.52 8.97
C LEU A 7 43.74 6.38 9.79
N PRO A 8 42.67 6.63 10.58
CA PRO A 8 41.70 5.55 10.83
C PRO A 8 40.23 5.96 10.62
N PHE A 9 39.93 7.16 10.11
CA PHE A 9 38.54 7.62 9.98
C PHE A 9 37.83 7.17 8.69
N LEU A 10 38.59 6.86 7.62
CA LEU A 10 38.00 6.56 6.30
C LEU A 10 37.45 5.11 6.18
N ALA A 11 37.95 4.16 6.98
CA ALA A 11 37.53 2.75 6.89
C ALA A 11 36.17 2.48 7.53
N VAL A 12 35.78 3.22 8.57
CA VAL A 12 34.52 3.00 9.30
C VAL A 12 33.30 3.51 8.53
N VAL A 13 33.44 4.56 7.72
CA VAL A 13 32.35 5.11 6.91
C VAL A 13 31.95 4.16 5.78
N CYS A 14 32.89 3.38 5.23
CA CYS A 14 32.62 2.47 4.11
C CYS A 14 31.75 1.26 4.53
N CYS A 15 31.97 0.70 5.72
CA CYS A 15 31.23 -0.49 6.17
C CYS A 15 29.75 -0.22 6.49
N MET A 16 29.39 0.97 6.97
CA MET A 16 28.00 1.33 7.23
C MET A 16 27.19 1.51 5.94
N SER A 17 27.80 2.07 4.89
CA SER A 17 27.13 2.27 3.60
C SER A 17 26.82 0.95 2.89
N ILE A 18 27.71 -0.05 2.96
CA ILE A 18 27.49 -1.36 2.34
C ILE A 18 26.34 -2.12 3.04
N ALA A 19 26.32 -2.15 4.36
CA ALA A 19 25.26 -2.82 5.11
C ALA A 19 23.87 -2.18 4.90
N ALA A 20 23.80 -0.84 4.78
CA ALA A 20 22.55 -0.14 4.48
C ALA A 20 22.06 -0.39 3.05
N GLN A 21 22.98 -0.52 2.08
CA GLN A 21 22.65 -0.87 0.70
C GLN A 21 22.10 -2.30 0.60
N ASP A 22 22.70 -3.26 1.32
CA ASP A 22 22.23 -4.65 1.37
C ASP A 22 20.82 -4.75 1.96
N LYS A 23 20.51 -3.96 3.00
CA LYS A 23 19.17 -3.91 3.59
C LYS A 23 18.11 -3.39 2.66
N THR A 24 18.45 -2.33 1.94
CA THR A 24 17.54 -1.67 1.00
C THR A 24 17.15 -2.62 -0.13
N ALA A 25 18.11 -3.38 -0.67
CA ALA A 25 17.87 -4.39 -1.68
C ALA A 25 16.96 -5.51 -1.16
N ASP A 26 17.23 -6.03 0.05
CA ASP A 26 16.41 -7.07 0.66
C ASP A 26 14.97 -6.59 0.94
N ILE A 27 14.78 -5.34 1.40
CA ILE A 27 13.43 -4.77 1.60
C ILE A 27 12.66 -4.70 0.28
N LYS A 28 13.31 -4.24 -0.81
CA LYS A 28 12.66 -4.20 -2.13
C LYS A 28 12.28 -5.60 -2.61
N ARG A 29 13.16 -6.58 -2.39
CA ARG A 29 12.87 -7.99 -2.68
C ARG A 29 11.67 -8.51 -1.89
N LEU A 30 11.57 -8.16 -0.60
CA LEU A 30 10.41 -8.50 0.22
C LEU A 30 9.12 -7.90 -0.37
N PHE A 31 9.15 -6.64 -0.82
CA PHE A 31 7.98 -6.00 -1.41
C PHE A 31 7.53 -6.62 -2.74
N GLU A 32 8.48 -7.08 -3.57
CA GLU A 32 8.18 -7.87 -4.76
C GLU A 32 7.43 -9.16 -4.39
N LEU A 33 7.93 -9.90 -3.39
CA LEU A 33 7.31 -11.15 -2.92
C LEU A 33 5.90 -10.92 -2.35
N MET A 34 5.70 -9.80 -1.67
CA MET A 34 4.41 -9.40 -1.09
C MET A 34 3.45 -8.79 -2.11
N GLN A 35 3.87 -8.55 -3.36
CA GLN A 35 3.09 -7.83 -4.38
C GLN A 35 2.64 -6.43 -3.91
N SER A 36 3.53 -5.72 -3.22
CA SER A 36 3.21 -4.43 -2.61
C SER A 36 2.91 -3.34 -3.65
N GLU A 37 3.68 -3.33 -4.75
CA GLU A 37 3.46 -2.43 -5.89
C GLU A 37 2.05 -2.55 -6.44
N LYS A 38 1.63 -3.78 -6.78
CA LYS A 38 0.27 -4.06 -7.25
C LYS A 38 -0.79 -3.57 -6.25
N THR A 39 -0.57 -3.79 -4.96
CA THR A 39 -1.53 -3.38 -3.92
C THR A 39 -1.67 -1.86 -3.85
N ILE A 40 -0.56 -1.12 -3.97
CA ILE A 40 -0.58 0.35 -3.98
C ILE A 40 -1.19 0.86 -5.27
N ASP A 41 -0.86 0.27 -6.41
CA ASP A 41 -1.45 0.62 -7.70
C ASP A 41 -2.97 0.41 -7.69
N ASP A 42 -3.46 -0.72 -7.19
CA ASP A 42 -4.90 -0.96 -7.06
C ASP A 42 -5.57 0.11 -6.16
N MET A 43 -4.91 0.54 -5.09
CA MET A 43 -5.42 1.59 -4.19
C MET A 43 -5.44 2.97 -4.89
N MET A 44 -4.38 3.27 -5.63
CA MET A 44 -4.23 4.51 -6.37
C MET A 44 -5.19 4.62 -7.56
N ASP A 45 -5.43 3.52 -8.27
CA ASP A 45 -6.43 3.43 -9.34
C ASP A 45 -7.85 3.69 -8.81
N ASN A 46 -8.18 3.14 -7.64
CA ASN A 46 -9.44 3.45 -6.97
C ASN A 46 -9.55 4.93 -6.60
N MET A 47 -8.45 5.54 -6.12
CA MET A 47 -8.41 6.97 -5.83
C MET A 47 -8.59 7.82 -7.10
N LEU A 48 -7.93 7.44 -8.19
CA LEU A 48 -8.07 8.08 -9.50
C LEU A 48 -9.52 8.02 -9.99
N ALA A 49 -10.18 6.88 -9.87
CA ALA A 49 -11.59 6.72 -10.25
C ALA A 49 -12.50 7.66 -9.45
N VAL A 50 -12.25 7.83 -8.15
CA VAL A 50 -12.99 8.79 -7.30
C VAL A 50 -12.75 10.23 -7.75
N PHE A 51 -11.50 10.61 -8.06
CA PHE A 51 -11.21 11.97 -8.54
C PHE A 51 -11.82 12.26 -9.91
N GLN A 52 -11.77 11.30 -10.83
CA GLN A 52 -12.44 11.39 -12.13
C GLN A 52 -13.95 11.61 -11.95
N GLN A 53 -14.60 10.79 -11.12
CA GLN A 53 -16.03 10.93 -10.84
C GLN A 53 -16.39 12.31 -10.25
N GLN A 54 -15.53 12.89 -9.41
CA GLN A 54 -15.72 14.24 -8.88
C GLN A 54 -15.51 15.35 -9.93
N ALA A 55 -14.67 15.10 -10.93
CA ALA A 55 -14.33 16.05 -11.98
C ALA A 55 -15.35 16.07 -13.14
N GLU A 56 -15.95 14.93 -13.50
CA GLU A 56 -16.96 14.81 -14.57
C GLU A 56 -18.15 15.76 -14.39
N GLY A 57 -18.53 16.09 -13.15
CA GLY A 57 -19.61 17.04 -12.87
C GLY A 57 -19.23 18.53 -12.97
N LYS A 58 -17.94 18.86 -13.03
CA LYS A 58 -17.43 20.23 -12.96
C LYS A 58 -16.92 20.78 -14.29
N ILE A 59 -16.67 19.91 -15.27
CA ILE A 59 -16.09 20.28 -16.57
C ILE A 59 -17.22 20.25 -17.63
N GLN A 60 -17.75 21.42 -17.97
CA GLN A 60 -18.83 21.60 -18.96
C GLN A 60 -18.41 22.50 -20.13
N GLY A 61 -18.96 22.26 -21.33
CA GLY A 61 -18.76 23.09 -22.53
C GLY A 61 -18.14 22.36 -23.73
N ALA A 62 -18.10 23.01 -24.90
CA ALA A 62 -17.64 22.38 -26.16
C ALA A 62 -16.13 22.07 -26.20
N ALA A 63 -15.31 22.78 -25.42
CA ALA A 63 -13.88 22.53 -25.22
C ALA A 63 -13.58 21.68 -23.97
N ALA A 64 -14.62 21.12 -23.34
CA ALA A 64 -14.51 20.42 -22.06
C ALA A 64 -13.83 19.06 -22.21
N LYS A 65 -14.05 18.35 -23.32
CA LYS A 65 -13.53 16.99 -23.49
C LYS A 65 -12.02 16.92 -23.62
N GLU A 66 -11.42 17.72 -24.50
CA GLU A 66 -9.97 17.71 -24.70
C GLU A 66 -9.21 18.15 -23.43
N LYS A 67 -9.69 19.19 -22.75
CA LYS A 67 -9.13 19.64 -21.47
C LYS A 67 -9.35 18.64 -20.34
N TYR A 68 -10.45 17.90 -20.38
CA TYR A 68 -10.73 16.82 -19.44
C TYR A 68 -9.79 15.64 -19.66
N ASP A 69 -9.60 15.23 -20.92
CA ASP A 69 -8.69 14.16 -21.29
C ASP A 69 -7.24 14.52 -20.90
N GLU A 70 -6.80 15.76 -21.14
CA GLU A 70 -5.50 16.28 -20.67
C GLU A 70 -5.38 16.22 -19.14
N TYR A 71 -6.41 16.64 -18.41
CA TYR A 71 -6.45 16.58 -16.95
C TYR A 71 -6.37 15.13 -16.43
N VAL A 72 -7.08 14.20 -17.07
CA VAL A 72 -7.07 12.78 -16.71
C VAL A 72 -5.69 12.17 -16.94
N GLU A 73 -5.03 12.46 -18.07
CA GLU A 73 -3.67 11.96 -18.34
C GLU A 73 -2.63 12.56 -17.38
N PHE A 74 -2.77 13.84 -17.03
CA PHE A 74 -1.97 14.46 -15.97
C PHE A 74 -2.16 13.72 -14.64
N MET A 75 -3.41 13.51 -14.21
CA MET A 75 -3.70 12.78 -12.97
C MET A 75 -3.11 11.37 -12.97
N LYS A 76 -3.24 10.61 -14.07
CA LYS A 76 -2.64 9.27 -14.19
C LYS A 76 -1.12 9.32 -14.00
N THR A 77 -0.46 10.32 -14.55
CA THR A 77 0.99 10.48 -14.44
C THR A 77 1.40 10.78 -13.00
N GLU A 78 0.74 11.75 -12.36
CA GLU A 78 1.02 12.13 -10.97
C GLU A 78 0.72 10.98 -9.99
N VAL A 79 -0.35 10.22 -10.23
CA VAL A 79 -0.71 9.06 -9.41
C VAL A 79 0.35 7.97 -9.53
N ARG A 80 0.88 7.71 -10.73
CA ARG A 80 1.98 6.73 -10.91
C ARG A 80 3.28 7.18 -10.25
N ASP A 81 3.65 8.45 -10.36
CA ASP A 81 4.83 9.00 -9.68
C ASP A 81 4.68 8.92 -8.15
N LEU A 82 3.47 9.16 -7.64
CA LEU A 82 3.17 8.98 -6.22
C LEU A 82 3.26 7.52 -5.79
N SER A 83 2.69 6.58 -6.56
CA SER A 83 2.84 5.12 -6.31
C SER A 83 4.30 4.72 -6.22
N ASP A 84 5.13 5.16 -7.17
CA ASP A 84 6.55 4.84 -7.21
C ASP A 84 7.27 5.37 -5.97
N LYS A 85 7.05 6.64 -5.60
CA LYS A 85 7.62 7.24 -4.38
C LYS A 85 7.18 6.49 -3.13
N MET A 86 5.91 6.10 -3.04
CA MET A 86 5.39 5.35 -1.91
C MET A 86 6.08 3.99 -1.77
N VAL A 87 6.19 3.21 -2.85
CA VAL A 87 6.75 1.85 -2.81
C VAL A 87 8.27 1.89 -2.68
N ASN A 88 8.95 2.67 -3.53
CA ASN A 88 10.40 2.60 -3.71
C ASN A 88 11.20 3.52 -2.78
N GLN A 89 10.55 4.45 -2.09
CA GLN A 89 11.19 5.38 -1.15
C GLN A 89 10.57 5.27 0.24
N GLU A 90 9.31 5.67 0.40
CA GLU A 90 8.68 5.80 1.72
C GLU A 90 8.55 4.45 2.44
N MET A 91 8.00 3.43 1.77
CA MET A 91 7.88 2.10 2.37
C MET A 91 9.25 1.49 2.68
N VAL A 92 10.24 1.70 1.81
CA VAL A 92 11.61 1.21 2.03
C VAL A 92 12.17 1.83 3.30
N ASP A 93 12.06 3.14 3.45
CA ASP A 93 12.55 3.87 4.63
C ASP A 93 11.82 3.45 5.91
N ILE A 94 10.49 3.25 5.82
CA ILE A 94 9.68 2.75 6.95
C ILE A 94 10.18 1.37 7.39
N TYR A 95 10.29 0.41 6.48
CA TYR A 95 10.76 -0.94 6.82
C TYR A 95 12.20 -0.93 7.32
N ASN A 96 13.05 -0.07 6.74
CA ASN A 96 14.42 0.09 7.18
C ASN A 96 14.51 0.61 8.63
N ARG A 97 13.58 1.45 9.08
CA ARG A 97 13.52 1.91 10.48
C ARG A 97 12.95 0.88 11.45
N HIS A 98 12.02 0.05 11.00
CA HIS A 98 11.22 -0.82 11.90
C HIS A 98 11.72 -2.26 12.01
N PHE A 99 12.48 -2.76 11.04
CA PHE A 99 12.98 -4.13 11.02
C PHE A 99 14.50 -4.14 10.97
N THR A 100 15.12 -5.16 11.55
CA THR A 100 16.55 -5.46 11.36
C THR A 100 16.78 -6.16 10.01
N GLN A 101 18.03 -6.23 9.53
CA GLN A 101 18.36 -6.98 8.31
C GLN A 101 17.90 -8.44 8.40
N GLU A 102 18.18 -9.09 9.53
CA GLU A 102 17.92 -10.52 9.69
C GLU A 102 16.41 -10.81 9.73
N GLU A 103 15.60 -9.94 10.33
CA GLU A 103 14.13 -10.04 10.27
C GLU A 103 13.60 -9.86 8.84
N ILE A 104 14.15 -8.94 8.05
CA ILE A 104 13.79 -8.80 6.63
C ILE A 104 14.14 -10.10 5.88
N LYS A 105 15.32 -10.66 6.09
CA LYS A 105 15.71 -11.95 5.48
C LYS A 105 14.81 -13.10 5.91
N ASP A 106 14.39 -13.13 7.17
CA ASP A 106 13.43 -14.11 7.69
C ASP A 106 12.07 -14.01 6.98
N LEU A 107 11.57 -12.79 6.79
CA LEU A 107 10.33 -12.56 6.04
C LEU A 107 10.47 -12.99 4.58
N ILE A 108 11.58 -12.66 3.92
CA ILE A 108 11.87 -13.13 2.55
C ILE A 108 11.83 -14.65 2.50
N ARG A 109 12.56 -15.33 3.39
CA ARG A 109 12.58 -16.80 3.45
C ARG A 109 11.17 -17.38 3.60
N PHE A 110 10.35 -16.78 4.47
CA PHE A 110 8.97 -17.22 4.66
C PHE A 110 8.12 -17.04 3.40
N TYR A 111 8.14 -15.85 2.78
CA TYR A 111 7.34 -15.56 1.59
C TYR A 111 7.82 -16.30 0.34
N GLU A 112 9.06 -16.80 0.32
CA GLU A 112 9.54 -17.69 -0.74
C GLU A 112 8.98 -19.13 -0.63
N THR A 113 8.52 -19.55 0.55
CA THR A 113 7.92 -20.88 0.74
C THR A 113 6.60 -21.04 -0.04
N PRO A 114 6.20 -22.28 -0.40
CA PRO A 114 4.91 -22.52 -1.04
C PRO A 114 3.72 -21.99 -0.23
N THR A 115 3.79 -22.07 1.10
CA THR A 115 2.72 -21.58 1.99
C THR A 115 2.71 -20.06 2.07
N GLY A 116 3.88 -19.42 2.12
CA GLY A 116 4.00 -17.96 2.12
C GLY A 116 3.45 -17.33 0.83
N LYS A 117 3.79 -17.90 -0.33
CA LYS A 117 3.21 -17.50 -1.62
C LYS A 117 1.70 -17.69 -1.67
N LYS A 118 1.23 -18.87 -1.24
CA LYS A 118 -0.21 -19.18 -1.19
C LYS A 118 -0.97 -18.21 -0.28
N LEU A 119 -0.37 -17.75 0.82
CA LEU A 119 -0.97 -16.77 1.70
C LEU A 119 -1.24 -15.46 0.96
N ILE A 120 -0.25 -14.92 0.24
CA ILE A 120 -0.40 -13.70 -0.57
C ILE A 120 -1.49 -13.88 -1.64
N GLU A 121 -1.45 -14.99 -2.38
CA GLU A 121 -2.41 -15.28 -3.46
C GLU A 121 -3.85 -15.43 -2.96
N LYS A 122 -4.05 -16.05 -1.79
CA LYS A 122 -5.37 -16.35 -1.24
C LYS A 122 -5.95 -15.27 -0.34
N ASN A 123 -5.13 -14.33 0.14
CA ASN A 123 -5.61 -13.29 1.05
C ASN A 123 -6.78 -12.46 0.49
N PRO A 124 -6.79 -12.05 -0.80
CA PRO A 124 -7.94 -11.35 -1.39
C PRO A 124 -9.21 -12.21 -1.41
N GLU A 125 -9.10 -13.50 -1.69
CA GLU A 125 -10.24 -14.45 -1.71
C GLU A 125 -10.80 -14.65 -0.29
N VAL A 126 -9.93 -14.86 0.70
CA VAL A 126 -10.33 -14.96 2.11
C VAL A 126 -11.05 -13.70 2.58
N THR A 127 -10.51 -12.52 2.22
CA THR A 127 -11.14 -11.25 2.57
C THR A 127 -12.50 -11.09 1.89
N LYS A 128 -12.61 -11.48 0.62
CA LYS A 128 -13.88 -11.47 -0.13
C LYS A 128 -14.92 -12.39 0.51
N ASP A 129 -14.54 -13.59 0.91
CA ASP A 129 -15.44 -14.56 1.55
C ASP A 129 -15.90 -14.08 2.94
N LEU A 130 -15.01 -13.43 3.68
CA LEU A 130 -15.34 -12.78 4.95
C LEU A 130 -16.37 -11.66 4.75
N MET A 131 -16.14 -10.78 3.77
CA MET A 131 -17.07 -9.69 3.45
C MET A 131 -18.42 -10.23 2.96
N ASN A 132 -18.43 -11.30 2.16
CA ASN A 132 -19.66 -11.97 1.75
C ASN A 132 -20.43 -12.52 2.95
N SER A 133 -19.74 -13.19 3.88
CA SER A 133 -20.36 -13.71 5.10
C SER A 133 -20.93 -12.58 5.97
N MET A 134 -20.20 -11.46 6.10
CA MET A 134 -20.68 -10.26 6.78
C MET A 134 -22.00 -9.77 6.18
N MET A 135 -22.05 -9.61 4.85
CA MET A 135 -23.21 -9.07 4.15
C MET A 135 -24.41 -10.03 4.10
N THR A 136 -24.16 -11.34 3.97
CA THR A 136 -25.23 -12.33 3.77
C THR A 136 -25.77 -12.91 5.07
N LYS A 137 -24.92 -13.09 6.09
CA LYS A 137 -25.31 -13.73 7.36
C LYS A 137 -25.58 -12.70 8.45
N TYR A 138 -24.66 -11.76 8.65
CA TYR A 138 -24.66 -10.91 9.84
C TYR A 138 -25.38 -9.57 9.64
N MET A 139 -25.30 -8.97 8.44
CA MET A 139 -25.97 -7.70 8.15
C MET A 139 -27.50 -7.79 8.27
N PRO A 140 -28.18 -8.84 7.76
CA PRO A 140 -29.64 -8.96 7.93
C PRO A 140 -30.04 -9.16 9.39
N GLU A 141 -29.29 -9.96 10.15
CA GLU A 141 -29.53 -10.16 11.58
C GLU A 141 -29.39 -8.83 12.35
N PHE A 142 -28.32 -8.09 12.07
CA PHE A 142 -28.08 -6.78 12.66
C PHE A 142 -29.21 -5.79 12.34
N GLN A 143 -29.61 -5.69 11.06
CA GLN A 143 -30.73 -4.85 10.64
C GLN A 143 -32.05 -5.25 11.31
N GLY A 144 -32.31 -6.56 11.43
CA GLY A 144 -33.51 -7.07 12.10
C GLY A 144 -33.57 -6.72 13.59
N LYS A 145 -32.44 -6.79 14.30
CA LYS A 145 -32.34 -6.35 15.70
C LYS A 145 -32.59 -4.85 15.85
N LEU A 146 -32.03 -4.03 14.97
CA LEU A 146 -32.27 -2.59 14.96
C LEU A 146 -33.74 -2.25 14.68
N ALA A 147 -34.34 -2.90 13.69
CA ALA A 147 -35.76 -2.70 13.36
C ALA A 147 -36.68 -3.08 14.52
N SER A 148 -36.40 -4.20 15.19
CA SER A 148 -37.17 -4.63 16.38
C SER A 148 -37.05 -3.62 17.51
N LYS A 149 -35.83 -3.16 17.80
CA LYS A 149 -35.61 -2.17 18.87
C LYS A 149 -36.28 -0.84 18.56
N LEU A 150 -36.29 -0.40 17.30
CA LEU A 150 -37.01 0.81 16.88
C LEU A 150 -38.51 0.66 17.09
N LYS A 151 -39.09 -0.50 16.75
CA LYS A 151 -40.51 -0.79 16.99
C LYS A 151 -40.88 -0.74 18.47
N ASP A 152 -40.02 -1.30 19.34
CA ASP A 152 -40.24 -1.27 20.80
C ASP A 152 -40.18 0.15 21.37
N LEU A 153 -39.42 1.04 20.73
CA LEU A 153 -39.24 2.44 21.16
C LEU A 153 -40.28 3.39 20.56
N SER A 154 -40.88 3.05 19.42
CA SER A 154 -42.02 3.79 18.90
C SER A 154 -43.23 3.51 19.80
N VAL A 155 -43.60 4.51 20.60
CA VAL A 155 -44.86 4.54 21.34
C VAL A 155 -45.98 4.54 20.28
N GLU A 156 -46.72 3.43 20.17
CA GLU A 156 -47.94 3.42 19.36
C GLU A 156 -48.89 4.53 19.88
N PRO A 157 -49.63 5.22 18.99
CA PRO A 157 -50.52 6.32 19.36
C PRO A 157 -51.63 5.91 20.33
#